data_AF-A0A351GHR4-F1
#
_entry.id   AF-A0A351GHR4-F1
#
_cell.length_a   1.000
_cell.length_b   1.000
_cell.length_c   1.000
_cell.angle_alpha   90.00
_cell.angle_beta   90.00
_cell.angle_gamma   90.00
#
_symmetry.space_group_name_H-M   'P 1'
#
loop_
_entity.id
_entity.type
_entity.pdbx_description
1 polymer ?
#
loop_
_entity_poly.entity_id
_entity_poly.type
_entity_poly.pdbx_seq_one_letter_code
_entity_poly.pdbx_strand_id
1 'polypeptide(L)'
;MATKKTTAAPKWEVKDRIYVLKGGATPVNYILRSRHHLNKPLQYFDGTMNRSLRYATNQTSVFEDEQYGDVTLPAIIFRDGKLIVNKENVLLQQFLSLYHPDRDKMYLEFDADKSAQTEIDNVEAELEAMNAAKEMQIEDLEAIARVVLRSRVSDMASNEIRRDMLLYARKNPTEFLSLTNDENIKLRNVAVRANEMGLIFIKDDNRTVCWNDAKKTKIITVPYGENVFSALAVYFKTDEGLDVLQSLTNKL
;
A
#
# COMPACT_ATOMS: atom_id res chain seq x y z
N MET A 1 25.96 38.42 -22.74
CA MET A 1 26.52 37.06 -22.90
C MET A 1 25.93 36.16 -21.82
N ALA A 2 25.01 35.27 -22.19
CA ALA A 2 24.34 34.38 -21.25
C ALA A 2 25.22 33.15 -20.98
N THR A 3 25.65 32.98 -19.72
CA THR A 3 26.39 31.81 -19.26
C THR A 3 25.44 30.60 -19.22
N LYS A 4 25.65 29.64 -20.14
CA LYS A 4 25.03 28.32 -20.09
C LYS A 4 25.44 27.66 -18.77
N LYS A 5 24.48 27.46 -17.85
CA LYS A 5 24.61 26.50 -16.75
C LYS A 5 24.67 25.11 -17.36
N THR A 6 25.88 24.58 -17.49
CA THR A 6 26.10 23.16 -17.78
C THR A 6 25.56 22.38 -16.59
N THR A 7 24.41 21.74 -16.75
CA THR A 7 23.89 20.74 -15.82
C THR A 7 24.91 19.61 -15.75
N ALA A 8 25.72 19.60 -14.70
CA ALA A 8 26.63 18.50 -14.42
C ALA A 8 25.81 17.22 -14.29
N ALA A 9 26.15 16.20 -15.08
CA ALA A 9 25.61 14.85 -14.92
C ALA A 9 25.73 14.43 -13.45
N PRO A 10 24.76 13.68 -12.90
CA PRO A 10 24.81 13.23 -11.52
C PRO A 10 26.11 12.45 -11.31
N LYS A 11 27.06 13.04 -10.58
CA LYS A 11 28.30 12.36 -10.20
C LYS A 11 27.90 11.19 -9.31
N TRP A 12 28.22 9.97 -9.74
CA TRP A 12 27.98 8.76 -8.95
C TRP A 12 28.54 8.95 -7.53
N GLU A 13 27.66 8.89 -6.53
CA GLU A 13 28.07 9.06 -5.13
C GLU A 13 28.78 7.79 -4.65
N VAL A 14 30.06 7.96 -4.30
CA VAL A 14 30.94 6.91 -3.81
C VAL A 14 30.81 6.84 -2.29
N LYS A 15 30.00 5.89 -1.81
CA LYS A 15 29.75 5.61 -0.39
C LYS A 15 29.79 4.12 -0.12
N ASP A 16 29.90 3.71 1.14
CA ASP A 16 29.75 2.30 1.49
C ASP A 16 28.29 1.90 1.27
N ARG A 17 28.07 0.80 0.55
CA ARG A 17 26.72 0.32 0.21
C ARG A 17 26.52 -1.09 0.73
N ILE A 18 25.32 -1.33 1.26
CA ILE A 18 24.89 -2.65 1.70
C ILE A 18 23.83 -3.12 0.72
N TYR A 19 24.00 -4.33 0.18
CA TYR A 19 22.98 -4.98 -0.64
C TYR A 19 22.42 -6.18 0.12
N VAL A 20 21.10 -6.36 0.05
CA VAL A 20 20.39 -7.45 0.72
C VAL A 20 19.57 -8.25 -0.28
N LEU A 21 19.52 -9.57 -0.11
CA LEU A 21 18.68 -10.43 -0.94
C LEU A 21 17.20 -10.13 -0.68
N LYS A 22 16.42 -10.07 -1.77
CA LYS A 22 14.98 -9.80 -1.70
C LYS A 22 14.24 -11.04 -1.21
N GLY A 23 13.16 -10.84 -0.45
CA GLY A 23 12.31 -11.93 0.04
C GLY A 23 12.76 -12.57 1.36
N GLY A 24 13.64 -11.93 2.11
CA GLY A 24 14.08 -12.41 3.43
C GLY A 24 14.95 -13.68 3.38
N ALA A 25 15.46 -14.05 2.20
CA ALA A 25 16.34 -15.19 2.04
C ALA A 25 17.72 -14.90 2.66
N THR A 26 18.10 -15.69 3.66
CA THR A 26 19.40 -15.61 4.36
C THR A 26 20.23 -16.89 4.16
N PRO A 27 20.55 -17.26 2.90
CA PRO A 27 21.44 -18.39 2.66
C PRO A 27 22.83 -18.09 3.20
N VAL A 28 23.52 -19.12 3.71
CA VAL A 28 24.89 -19.03 4.24
C VAL A 28 25.83 -18.41 3.21
N ASN A 29 25.75 -18.87 1.96
CA ASN A 29 26.46 -18.27 0.83
C ASN A 29 25.55 -18.26 -0.40
N TYR A 30 25.38 -17.09 -1.01
CA TYR A 30 24.74 -16.95 -2.31
C TYR A 30 25.68 -16.23 -3.27
N ILE A 31 25.98 -16.88 -4.40
CA ILE A 31 26.91 -16.36 -5.39
C ILE A 31 26.10 -15.69 -6.50
N LEU A 32 26.24 -14.37 -6.62
CA LEU A 32 25.66 -13.61 -7.71
C LEU A 32 26.51 -13.81 -8.98
N ARG A 33 25.83 -13.91 -10.11
CA ARG A 33 26.48 -14.01 -11.42
C ARG A 33 27.25 -12.73 -11.74
N SER A 34 28.53 -12.88 -12.09
CA SER A 34 29.43 -11.78 -12.43
C SER A 34 29.77 -11.72 -13.92
N ARG A 35 29.31 -12.67 -14.74
CA ARG A 35 29.69 -12.79 -16.16
C ARG A 35 28.53 -13.32 -17.00
N HIS A 36 28.48 -12.85 -18.26
CA HIS A 36 27.62 -13.43 -19.28
C HIS A 36 27.92 -14.91 -19.55
N HIS A 37 26.87 -15.73 -19.57
CA HIS A 37 26.92 -17.13 -19.96
C HIS A 37 25.78 -17.44 -20.92
N LEU A 38 25.99 -18.38 -21.85
CA LEU A 38 25.00 -18.76 -22.86
C LEU A 38 23.66 -19.20 -22.23
N ASN A 39 23.72 -19.96 -21.14
CA ASN A 39 22.53 -20.46 -20.42
C ASN A 39 21.93 -19.44 -19.44
N LYS A 40 22.69 -18.40 -19.07
CA LYS A 40 22.30 -17.38 -18.08
C LYS A 40 22.77 -16.02 -18.58
N PRO A 41 22.05 -15.41 -19.53
CA PRO A 41 22.50 -14.20 -20.20
C PRO A 41 22.58 -13.05 -19.18
N LEU A 42 23.75 -12.41 -19.13
CA LEU A 42 24.00 -11.20 -18.38
C LEU A 42 24.29 -10.08 -19.37
N GLN A 43 23.27 -9.29 -19.69
CA GLN A 43 23.34 -8.22 -20.68
C GLN A 43 22.61 -6.98 -20.16
N TYR A 44 23.04 -5.81 -20.63
CA TYR A 44 22.41 -4.53 -20.35
C TYR A 44 22.09 -3.81 -21.66
N PHE A 45 20.89 -3.25 -21.76
CA PHE A 45 20.47 -2.49 -22.92
C PHE A 45 20.85 -1.02 -22.76
N ASP A 46 21.78 -0.55 -23.59
CA ASP A 46 22.32 0.81 -23.54
C ASP A 46 21.52 1.80 -24.44
N GLY A 47 20.25 1.50 -24.72
CA GLY A 47 19.39 2.28 -25.62
C GLY A 47 19.59 1.98 -27.12
N THR A 48 20.72 1.40 -27.51
CA THR A 48 21.04 1.05 -28.91
C THR A 48 21.26 -0.45 -29.11
N MET A 49 22.08 -1.08 -28.26
CA MET A 49 22.39 -2.50 -28.33
C MET A 49 22.40 -3.16 -26.95
N ASN A 50 22.25 -4.49 -26.93
CA ASN A 50 22.44 -5.30 -25.72
C ASN A 50 23.94 -5.60 -25.55
N ARG A 51 24.56 -5.02 -24.53
CA ARG A 51 25.98 -5.19 -24.23
C ARG A 51 26.14 -6.28 -23.18
N SER A 52 27.10 -7.18 -23.40
CA SER A 52 27.45 -8.23 -22.41
C SER A 52 28.13 -7.61 -21.21
N LEU A 53 27.70 -8.01 -20.02
CA LEU A 53 28.30 -7.55 -18.76
C LEU A 53 29.28 -8.57 -18.21
N ARG A 54 30.38 -8.07 -17.65
CA ARG A 54 31.39 -8.85 -16.94
C ARG A 54 32.02 -8.01 -15.83
N TYR A 55 31.83 -8.41 -14.59
CA TYR A 55 32.50 -7.78 -13.45
C TYR A 55 33.90 -8.37 -13.27
N ALA A 56 34.91 -7.49 -13.32
CA ALA A 56 36.31 -7.81 -13.12
C ALA A 56 37.00 -6.71 -12.33
N THR A 57 37.79 -7.07 -11.31
CA THR A 57 38.37 -6.08 -10.38
C THR A 57 39.49 -5.23 -10.96
N ASN A 58 40.17 -5.73 -11.99
CA ASN A 58 41.32 -5.07 -12.60
C ASN A 58 40.96 -4.26 -13.85
N GLN A 59 39.67 -4.08 -14.12
CA GLN A 59 39.15 -3.40 -15.30
C GLN A 59 38.47 -2.08 -14.93
N THR A 60 38.40 -1.15 -15.89
CA THR A 60 37.80 0.18 -15.69
C THR A 60 36.30 0.22 -15.99
N SER A 61 35.78 -0.79 -16.70
CA SER A 61 34.38 -0.87 -17.13
C SER A 61 33.77 -2.25 -16.87
N VAL A 62 32.46 -2.29 -16.67
CA VAL A 62 31.66 -3.52 -16.50
C VAL A 62 31.25 -4.14 -17.84
N PHE A 63 31.40 -3.40 -18.93
CA PHE A 63 31.05 -3.86 -20.28
C PHE A 63 32.19 -4.67 -20.87
N GLU A 64 31.89 -5.87 -21.37
CA GLU A 64 32.90 -6.82 -21.83
C GLU A 64 33.72 -6.32 -23.03
N ASP A 65 33.11 -5.50 -23.89
CA ASP A 65 33.70 -4.90 -25.08
C ASP A 65 34.66 -3.74 -24.79
N GLU A 66 34.64 -3.19 -23.57
CA GLU A 66 35.53 -2.11 -23.12
C GLU A 66 36.71 -2.59 -22.25
N GLN A 67 36.80 -3.90 -21.99
CA GLN A 67 37.82 -4.47 -21.13
C GLN A 67 39.07 -4.87 -21.93
N TYR A 68 40.25 -4.62 -21.37
CA TYR A 68 41.53 -4.84 -22.05
C TYR A 68 42.44 -5.77 -21.23
N GLY A 69 43.09 -6.71 -21.92
CA GLY A 69 44.08 -7.62 -21.33
C GLY A 69 43.46 -8.75 -20.50
N ASP A 70 44.26 -9.28 -19.58
CA ASP A 70 43.84 -10.37 -18.69
C ASP A 70 42.82 -9.88 -17.66
N VAL A 71 41.92 -10.78 -17.24
CA VAL A 71 40.74 -10.41 -16.45
C VAL A 71 40.69 -11.24 -15.17
N THR A 72 40.60 -10.56 -14.02
CA THR A 72 40.42 -11.20 -12.72
C THR A 72 38.94 -11.18 -12.34
N LEU A 73 38.33 -12.37 -12.29
CA LEU A 73 36.89 -12.55 -12.03
C LEU A 73 36.65 -13.03 -10.59
N PRO A 74 36.47 -12.11 -9.62
CA PRO A 74 36.04 -12.52 -8.29
C PRO A 74 34.58 -12.98 -8.28
N ALA A 75 34.25 -13.85 -7.32
CA ALA A 75 32.87 -14.20 -7.02
C ALA A 75 32.22 -13.10 -6.15
N ILE A 76 31.01 -12.69 -6.50
CA ILE A 76 30.20 -11.77 -5.70
C ILE A 76 29.37 -12.62 -4.74
N ILE A 77 29.73 -12.65 -3.46
CA ILE A 77 29.14 -13.56 -2.46
C ILE A 77 28.33 -12.76 -1.44
N PHE A 78 27.03 -13.01 -1.40
CA PHE A 78 26.17 -12.60 -0.30
C PHE A 78 26.34 -13.62 0.83
N ARG A 79 26.74 -13.14 2.01
CA ARG A 79 26.87 -13.93 3.24
C ARG A 79 25.69 -13.60 4.14
N ASP A 80 24.98 -14.63 4.59
CA ASP A 80 23.76 -14.48 5.40
C ASP A 80 22.74 -13.52 4.76
N GLY A 81 22.65 -13.55 3.43
CA GLY A 81 21.77 -12.69 2.65
C GLY A 81 22.22 -11.22 2.49
N LYS A 82 23.41 -10.84 2.97
CA LYS A 82 23.97 -9.48 2.87
C LYS A 82 25.29 -9.44 2.11
N LEU A 83 25.51 -8.36 1.38
CA LEU A 83 26.77 -8.04 0.72
C LEU A 83 27.17 -6.61 1.08
N ILE A 84 28.30 -6.45 1.76
CA ILE A 84 28.86 -5.15 2.11
C ILE A 84 29.90 -4.79 1.05
N VAL A 85 29.69 -3.66 0.37
CA VAL A 85 30.59 -3.16 -0.67
C VAL A 85 31.17 -1.82 -0.22
N ASN A 86 32.48 -1.83 0.07
CA ASN A 86 33.21 -0.62 0.43
C ASN A 86 33.24 0.37 -0.74
N LYS A 87 33.37 1.66 -0.40
CA LYS A 87 33.48 2.80 -1.33
C LYS A 87 34.61 2.66 -2.36
N GLU A 88 35.67 1.93 -2.01
CA GLU A 88 36.82 1.68 -2.90
C GLU A 88 36.44 0.83 -4.12
N ASN A 89 35.45 -0.05 -3.96
CA ASN A 89 35.00 -0.97 -5.02
C ASN A 89 33.97 -0.30 -5.94
N VAL A 90 34.31 0.86 -6.50
CA VAL A 90 33.41 1.70 -7.31
C VAL A 90 32.79 0.91 -8.48
N LEU A 91 33.60 0.09 -9.17
CA LEU A 91 33.13 -0.73 -10.28
C LEU A 91 32.07 -1.76 -9.85
N LEU A 92 32.24 -2.38 -8.68
CA LEU A 92 31.26 -3.34 -8.15
C LEU A 92 29.96 -2.64 -7.78
N GLN A 93 30.04 -1.44 -7.21
CA GLN A 93 28.85 -0.65 -6.89
C GLN A 93 28.09 -0.23 -8.15
N GLN A 94 28.81 0.23 -9.18
CA GLN A 94 28.20 0.54 -10.47
C GLN A 94 27.55 -0.68 -11.10
N PHE A 95 28.24 -1.82 -11.09
CA PHE A 95 27.70 -3.08 -11.57
C PHE A 95 26.38 -3.42 -10.85
N LEU A 96 26.37 -3.42 -9.52
CA LEU A 96 25.22 -3.83 -8.72
C LEU A 96 24.06 -2.83 -8.72
N SER A 97 24.34 -1.54 -8.67
CA SER A 97 23.31 -0.50 -8.54
C SER A 97 22.86 0.08 -9.87
N LEU A 98 23.61 -0.02 -10.98
CA LEU A 98 23.20 0.55 -12.28
C LEU A 98 22.88 -0.52 -13.33
N TYR A 99 23.76 -1.51 -13.50
CA TYR A 99 23.75 -2.33 -14.71
C TYR A 99 23.19 -3.74 -14.52
N HIS A 100 23.24 -4.29 -13.31
CA HIS A 100 22.91 -5.69 -13.10
C HIS A 100 21.39 -5.95 -13.29
N PRO A 101 21.00 -6.92 -14.13
CA PRO A 101 19.59 -7.16 -14.47
C PRO A 101 18.75 -7.76 -13.34
N ASP A 102 19.40 -8.30 -12.30
CA ASP A 102 18.74 -8.84 -11.10
C ASP A 102 18.59 -7.80 -9.97
N ARG A 103 19.01 -6.55 -10.19
CA ARG A 103 18.70 -5.42 -9.29
C ARG A 103 17.18 -5.31 -9.14
N ASP A 104 16.70 -5.10 -7.92
CA ASP A 104 15.28 -4.99 -7.53
C ASP A 104 14.46 -6.29 -7.72
N LYS A 105 15.06 -7.35 -8.29
CA LYS A 105 14.46 -8.68 -8.46
C LYS A 105 14.99 -9.66 -7.44
N MET A 106 16.30 -9.85 -7.39
CA MET A 106 16.96 -10.80 -6.47
C MET A 106 17.58 -10.12 -5.26
N TYR A 107 18.03 -8.87 -5.41
CA TYR A 107 18.60 -8.10 -4.32
C TYR A 107 18.24 -6.62 -4.47
N LEU A 108 18.35 -5.88 -3.37
CA LEU A 108 18.09 -4.45 -3.29
C LEU A 108 19.20 -3.76 -2.48
N GLU A 109 19.43 -2.48 -2.77
CA GLU A 109 20.31 -1.63 -1.97
C GLU A 109 19.60 -1.28 -0.66
N PHE A 110 20.20 -1.64 0.47
CA PHE A 110 19.69 -1.31 1.79
C PHE A 110 20.10 0.12 2.14
N ASP A 111 19.09 0.96 2.29
CA ASP A 111 19.21 2.36 2.65
C ASP A 111 18.59 2.52 4.04
N ALA A 112 19.44 2.67 5.06
CA ALA A 112 19.03 2.73 6.45
C ALA A 112 18.06 3.89 6.71
N ASP A 113 18.30 5.04 6.06
CA ASP A 113 17.46 6.23 6.21
C ASP A 113 16.06 5.99 5.63
N LYS A 114 15.97 5.32 4.47
CA LYS A 114 14.66 4.95 3.88
C LYS A 114 13.92 3.90 4.70
N SER A 115 14.64 2.92 5.26
CA SER A 115 14.03 1.92 6.15
C SER A 115 13.48 2.59 7.39
N ALA A 116 14.26 3.46 8.03
CA ALA A 116 13.84 4.21 9.20
C ALA A 116 12.65 5.12 8.88
N GLN A 117 12.65 5.82 7.74
CA GLN A 117 11.51 6.64 7.34
C GLN A 117 10.25 5.80 7.13
N THR A 118 10.37 4.64 6.47
CA THR A 118 9.23 3.73 6.28
C THR A 118 8.69 3.20 7.60
N GLU A 119 9.58 2.89 8.55
CA GLU A 119 9.19 2.47 9.90
C GLU A 119 8.49 3.61 10.66
N ILE A 120 8.99 4.84 10.55
CA ILE A 120 8.36 6.04 11.13
C ILE A 120 6.97 6.25 10.51
N ASP A 121 6.86 6.23 9.18
CA ASP A 121 5.59 6.45 8.46
C ASP A 121 4.54 5.39 8.89
N ASN A 122 4.95 4.14 9.09
CA ASN A 122 4.07 3.08 9.59
C ASN A 122 3.59 3.37 11.03
N VAL A 123 4.50 3.80 11.91
CA VAL A 123 4.16 4.14 13.30
C VAL A 123 3.26 5.38 13.37
N GLU A 124 3.51 6.38 12.53
CA GLU A 124 2.68 7.58 12.43
C GLU A 124 1.27 7.21 11.95
N ALA A 125 1.14 6.36 10.93
CA ALA A 125 -0.15 5.88 10.44
C ALA A 125 -0.91 5.08 11.51
N GLU A 126 -0.22 4.22 12.29
CA GLU A 126 -0.81 3.51 13.43
C GLU A 126 -1.36 4.49 14.48
N LEU A 127 -0.56 5.49 14.86
CA LEU A 127 -0.95 6.49 15.84
C LEU A 127 -2.13 7.33 15.36
N GLU A 128 -2.12 7.78 14.11
CA GLU A 128 -3.20 8.55 13.50
C GLU A 128 -4.50 7.75 13.51
N ALA A 129 -4.47 6.50 13.05
CA ALA A 129 -5.64 5.63 13.02
C ALA A 129 -6.18 5.37 14.44
N MET A 130 -5.31 5.11 15.41
CA MET A 130 -5.72 4.89 16.81
C MET A 130 -6.31 6.15 17.46
N ASN A 131 -5.75 7.33 17.18
CA ASN A 131 -6.29 8.59 17.68
C ASN A 131 -7.65 8.89 17.07
N ALA A 132 -7.81 8.70 15.75
CA ALA A 132 -9.09 8.81 15.07
C ALA A 132 -10.14 7.87 15.70
N ALA A 133 -9.79 6.60 15.93
CA ALA A 133 -10.67 5.64 16.59
C ALA A 133 -11.04 6.04 18.04
N LYS A 134 -10.13 6.70 18.76
CA LYS A 134 -10.34 7.14 20.14
C LYS A 134 -11.28 8.35 20.23
N GLU A 135 -11.12 9.30 19.31
CA GLU A 135 -11.88 10.57 19.30
C GLU A 135 -13.27 10.43 18.67
N MET A 136 -13.46 9.41 17.84
CA MET A 136 -14.71 9.17 17.14
C MET A 136 -15.87 8.80 18.10
N GLN A 137 -17.05 9.30 17.77
CA GLN A 137 -18.29 8.97 18.46
C GLN A 137 -18.63 7.48 18.30
N ILE A 138 -19.35 6.92 19.26
CA ILE A 138 -19.60 5.46 19.29
C ILE A 138 -20.43 5.02 18.09
N GLU A 139 -21.35 5.87 17.61
CA GLU A 139 -22.23 5.61 16.48
C GLU A 139 -21.46 5.49 15.16
N ASP A 140 -20.44 6.35 14.97
CA ASP A 140 -19.56 6.31 13.80
C ASP A 140 -18.63 5.10 13.86
N LEU A 141 -18.11 4.76 15.05
CA LEU A 141 -17.32 3.54 15.25
C LEU A 141 -18.15 2.28 14.99
N GLU A 142 -19.41 2.26 15.38
CA GLU A 142 -20.33 1.16 15.12
C GLU A 142 -20.56 0.96 13.62
N ALA A 143 -20.68 2.06 12.86
CA ALA A 143 -20.80 2.00 11.41
C ALA A 143 -19.61 1.29 10.76
N ILE A 144 -18.39 1.64 11.19
CA ILE A 144 -17.15 1.01 10.73
C ILE A 144 -17.10 -0.45 11.19
N ALA A 145 -17.44 -0.72 12.45
CA ALA A 145 -17.48 -2.06 13.02
C ALA A 145 -18.44 -2.98 12.24
N ARG A 146 -19.61 -2.49 11.80
CA ARG A 146 -20.56 -3.27 10.98
C ARG A 146 -19.98 -3.67 9.63
N VAL A 147 -19.02 -2.91 9.08
CA VAL A 147 -18.30 -3.26 7.84
C VAL A 147 -17.29 -4.37 8.12
N VAL A 148 -16.51 -4.20 9.19
CA VAL A 148 -15.35 -5.04 9.52
C VAL A 148 -15.78 -6.36 10.19
N LEU A 149 -16.59 -6.26 11.25
CA LEU A 149 -17.04 -7.37 12.10
C LEU A 149 -18.38 -7.97 11.65
N ARG A 150 -19.03 -7.36 10.64
CA ARG A 150 -20.33 -7.80 10.08
C ARG A 150 -21.42 -7.93 11.15
N SER A 151 -22.09 -9.07 11.21
CA SER A 151 -23.36 -9.28 11.93
C SER A 151 -23.27 -9.34 13.46
N ARG A 152 -22.08 -9.20 14.07
CA ARG A 152 -21.92 -9.33 15.52
C ARG A 152 -22.11 -8.03 16.30
N VAL A 153 -22.22 -6.90 15.62
CA VAL A 153 -22.12 -5.58 16.27
C VAL A 153 -23.40 -5.21 17.03
N SER A 154 -24.57 -5.66 16.58
CA SER A 154 -25.88 -5.33 17.17
C SER A 154 -26.02 -5.74 18.64
N ASP A 155 -25.31 -6.78 19.06
CA ASP A 155 -25.39 -7.35 20.41
C ASP A 155 -24.19 -6.95 21.31
N MET A 156 -23.23 -6.20 20.77
CA MET A 156 -22.00 -5.84 21.49
C MET A 156 -22.19 -4.60 22.36
N ALA A 157 -21.53 -4.59 23.53
CA ALA A 157 -21.50 -3.38 24.34
C ALA A 157 -20.61 -2.31 23.69
N SER A 158 -20.95 -1.03 23.88
CA SER A 158 -20.20 0.11 23.34
C SER A 158 -18.70 0.07 23.70
N ASN A 159 -18.37 -0.42 24.91
CA ASN A 159 -16.98 -0.57 25.35
C ASN A 159 -16.23 -1.67 24.58
N GLU A 160 -16.93 -2.73 24.18
CA GLU A 160 -16.36 -3.81 23.37
C GLU A 160 -16.11 -3.35 21.94
N ILE A 161 -17.07 -2.64 21.34
CA ILE A 161 -16.92 -2.02 20.01
C ILE A 161 -15.71 -1.08 20.02
N ARG A 162 -15.60 -0.19 21.00
CA ARG A 162 -14.47 0.75 21.10
C ARG A 162 -13.13 0.03 21.23
N ARG A 163 -13.05 -0.99 22.09
CA ARG A 163 -11.83 -1.80 22.26
C ARG A 163 -11.44 -2.48 20.96
N ASP A 164 -12.40 -3.13 20.30
CA ASP A 164 -12.13 -3.93 19.11
C ASP A 164 -11.78 -3.04 17.91
N MET A 165 -12.40 -1.86 17.78
CA MET A 165 -12.03 -0.86 16.77
C MET A 165 -10.65 -0.25 17.02
N LEU A 166 -10.25 0.02 18.26
CA LEU A 166 -8.89 0.45 18.57
C LEU A 166 -7.84 -0.60 18.20
N LEU A 167 -8.13 -1.88 18.49
CA LEU A 167 -7.25 -2.99 18.11
C LEU A 167 -7.18 -3.16 16.59
N TYR A 168 -8.29 -2.93 15.89
CA TYR A 168 -8.34 -2.98 14.44
C TYR A 168 -7.56 -1.84 13.80
N ALA A 169 -7.77 -0.59 14.25
CA ALA A 169 -7.07 0.59 13.76
C ALA A 169 -5.55 0.45 13.88
N ARG A 170 -5.05 -0.13 14.98
CA ARG A 170 -3.62 -0.42 15.14
C ARG A 170 -3.11 -1.47 14.15
N LYS A 171 -3.89 -2.52 13.87
CA LYS A 171 -3.47 -3.61 12.98
C LYS A 171 -3.56 -3.25 11.50
N ASN A 172 -4.55 -2.43 11.13
CA ASN A 172 -4.86 -2.06 9.76
C ASN A 172 -5.11 -0.53 9.66
N PRO A 173 -4.08 0.30 9.90
CA PRO A 173 -4.25 1.74 10.01
C PRO A 173 -4.75 2.40 8.72
N THR A 174 -4.17 2.03 7.59
CA THR A 174 -4.54 2.55 6.27
C THR A 174 -5.99 2.23 5.92
N GLU A 175 -6.41 0.99 6.15
CA GLU A 175 -7.79 0.55 5.92
C GLU A 175 -8.76 1.29 6.85
N PHE A 176 -8.46 1.38 8.15
CA PHE A 176 -9.31 2.07 9.11
C PHE A 176 -9.49 3.56 8.77
N LEU A 177 -8.41 4.25 8.40
CA LEU A 177 -8.47 5.66 7.97
C LEU A 177 -9.29 5.81 6.68
N SER A 178 -9.15 4.88 5.73
CA SER A 178 -9.99 4.89 4.52
C SER A 178 -11.48 4.73 4.81
N LEU A 179 -11.84 3.85 5.75
CA LEU A 179 -13.24 3.62 6.15
C LEU A 179 -13.80 4.81 6.91
N THR A 180 -12.96 5.46 7.72
CA THR A 180 -13.32 6.68 8.45
C THR A 180 -13.69 7.83 7.50
N ASN A 181 -12.98 7.94 6.38
CA ASN A 181 -13.21 8.97 5.37
C ASN A 181 -14.31 8.61 4.36
N ASP A 182 -14.90 7.41 4.41
CA ASP A 182 -15.97 7.01 3.49
C ASP A 182 -17.34 7.48 3.99
N GLU A 183 -17.84 8.56 3.38
CA GLU A 183 -19.17 9.10 3.65
C GLU A 183 -20.31 8.08 3.48
N ASN A 184 -20.14 7.11 2.56
CA ASN A 184 -21.19 6.12 2.30
C ASN A 184 -21.40 5.20 3.51
N ILE A 185 -20.36 4.99 4.33
CA ILE A 185 -20.48 4.19 5.56
C ILE A 185 -21.38 4.88 6.57
N LYS A 186 -21.21 6.20 6.75
CA LYS A 186 -22.07 7.01 7.63
C LYS A 186 -23.53 6.98 7.15
N LEU A 187 -23.75 7.26 5.87
CA LEU A 187 -25.09 7.25 5.27
C LEU A 187 -25.76 5.86 5.35
N ARG A 188 -24.99 4.80 5.15
CA ARG A 188 -25.48 3.44 5.29
C ARG A 188 -25.85 3.11 6.74
N ASN A 189 -25.10 3.59 7.73
CA ASN A 189 -25.44 3.36 9.12
C ASN A 189 -26.77 4.03 9.51
N VAL A 190 -27.00 5.25 9.04
CA VAL A 190 -28.29 5.95 9.21
C VAL A 190 -29.43 5.11 8.63
N ALA A 191 -29.26 4.57 7.43
CA ALA A 191 -30.24 3.69 6.79
C ALA A 191 -30.53 2.43 7.61
N VAL A 192 -29.50 1.75 8.12
CA VAL A 192 -29.68 0.53 8.91
C VAL A 192 -30.36 0.83 10.25
N ARG A 193 -29.92 1.87 10.96
CA ARG A 193 -30.55 2.30 12.23
C ARG A 193 -32.00 2.71 12.04
N ALA A 194 -32.32 3.44 10.98
CA ALA A 194 -33.69 3.80 10.65
C ALA A 194 -34.59 2.57 10.46
N ASN A 195 -34.07 1.49 9.86
CA ASN A 195 -34.79 0.24 9.70
C ASN A 195 -34.93 -0.52 11.02
N GLU A 196 -33.87 -0.56 11.85
CA GLU A 196 -33.88 -1.20 13.18
C GLU A 196 -34.86 -0.51 14.15
N MET A 197 -34.95 0.82 14.12
CA MET A 197 -35.91 1.60 14.90
C MET A 197 -37.32 1.61 14.30
N GLY A 198 -37.51 0.94 13.15
CA GLY A 198 -38.80 0.85 12.49
C GLY A 198 -39.32 2.18 11.93
N LEU A 199 -38.44 3.12 11.57
CA LEU A 199 -38.80 4.35 10.85
C LEU A 199 -39.04 4.08 9.37
N ILE A 200 -38.26 3.15 8.80
CA ILE A 200 -38.41 2.63 7.45
C ILE A 200 -38.55 1.11 7.52
N PHE A 201 -39.12 0.51 6.49
CA PHE A 201 -39.16 -0.93 6.33
C PHE A 201 -38.90 -1.32 4.87
N ILE A 202 -38.34 -2.51 4.70
CA ILE A 202 -38.13 -3.12 3.39
C ILE A 202 -39.33 -4.04 3.11
N LYS A 203 -39.96 -3.90 1.94
CA LYS A 203 -41.07 -4.77 1.51
C LYS A 203 -40.59 -6.22 1.32
N ASP A 204 -41.56 -7.13 1.19
CA ASP A 204 -41.33 -8.55 0.94
C ASP A 204 -40.56 -8.84 -0.37
N ASP A 205 -40.50 -7.86 -1.29
CA ASP A 205 -39.68 -7.91 -2.50
C ASP A 205 -38.17 -7.75 -2.22
N ASN A 206 -37.80 -7.48 -0.96
CA ASN A 206 -36.45 -7.22 -0.46
C ASN A 206 -35.71 -6.12 -1.22
N ARG A 207 -36.43 -5.17 -1.83
CA ARG A 207 -35.89 -4.16 -2.76
C ARG A 207 -36.54 -2.80 -2.63
N THR A 208 -37.80 -2.73 -2.24
CA THR A 208 -38.52 -1.48 -2.10
C THR A 208 -38.48 -1.01 -0.66
N VAL A 209 -37.88 0.15 -0.44
CA VAL A 209 -37.82 0.81 0.87
C VAL A 209 -39.00 1.77 0.98
N CYS A 210 -39.74 1.66 2.09
CA CYS A 210 -40.90 2.48 2.40
C CYS A 210 -40.77 3.10 3.79
N TRP A 211 -41.42 4.24 3.99
CA TRP A 211 -41.66 4.78 5.32
C TRP A 211 -42.57 3.84 6.12
N ASN A 212 -42.31 3.66 7.40
CA ASN A 212 -43.19 2.93 8.30
C ASN A 212 -44.25 3.86 8.92
N ASP A 213 -44.94 4.62 8.07
CA ASP A 213 -46.05 5.49 8.44
C ASP A 213 -47.39 4.87 7.99
N ALA A 214 -48.50 5.49 8.38
CA ALA A 214 -49.83 4.98 8.05
C ALA A 214 -50.08 4.85 6.53
N LYS A 215 -49.36 5.62 5.71
CA LYS A 215 -49.48 5.62 4.24
C LYS A 215 -48.48 4.69 3.55
N LYS A 216 -47.48 4.18 4.28
CA LYS A 216 -46.39 3.31 3.77
C LYS A 216 -45.77 3.85 2.49
N THR A 217 -45.48 5.15 2.48
CA THR A 217 -45.03 5.86 1.28
C THR A 217 -43.69 5.32 0.80
N LYS A 218 -43.55 5.08 -0.51
CA LYS A 218 -42.31 4.57 -1.11
C LYS A 218 -41.22 5.63 -1.11
N ILE A 219 -40.00 5.23 -0.73
CA ILE A 219 -38.79 6.05 -0.80
C ILE A 219 -38.03 5.73 -2.09
N ILE A 220 -37.58 4.49 -2.24
CA ILE A 220 -36.80 4.03 -3.40
C ILE A 220 -37.10 2.56 -3.72
N THR A 221 -36.91 2.16 -4.97
CA THR A 221 -36.77 0.74 -5.35
C THR A 221 -35.36 0.51 -5.87
N VAL A 222 -34.70 -0.48 -5.30
CA VAL A 222 -33.32 -0.82 -5.62
C VAL A 222 -33.27 -1.80 -6.81
N PRO A 223 -32.31 -1.68 -7.75
CA PRO A 223 -32.07 -2.65 -8.81
C PRO A 223 -31.84 -4.08 -8.28
N TYR A 224 -32.00 -5.08 -9.15
CA TYR A 224 -31.84 -6.47 -8.73
C TYR A 224 -30.36 -6.81 -8.53
N GLY A 225 -30.03 -7.49 -7.44
CA GLY A 225 -28.66 -7.91 -7.11
C GLY A 225 -27.84 -6.88 -6.31
N GLU A 226 -28.40 -5.71 -5.99
CA GLU A 226 -27.74 -4.70 -5.16
C GLU A 226 -28.17 -4.77 -3.68
N ASN A 227 -27.26 -4.35 -2.79
CA ASN A 227 -27.58 -4.22 -1.37
C ASN A 227 -28.46 -2.98 -1.13
N VAL A 228 -29.60 -3.17 -0.47
CA VAL A 228 -30.61 -2.13 -0.24
C VAL A 228 -30.04 -0.93 0.52
N PHE A 229 -29.25 -1.15 1.56
CA PHE A 229 -28.70 -0.07 2.38
C PHE A 229 -27.57 0.69 1.65
N SER A 230 -26.78 0.01 0.83
CA SER A 230 -25.79 0.68 -0.02
C SER A 230 -26.45 1.56 -1.08
N ALA A 231 -27.52 1.08 -1.72
CA ALA A 231 -28.29 1.86 -2.68
C ALA A 231 -28.99 3.05 -2.02
N LEU A 232 -29.50 2.88 -0.79
CA LEU A 232 -30.10 3.98 -0.03
C LEU A 232 -29.06 5.05 0.37
N ALA A 233 -27.84 4.63 0.73
CA ALA A 233 -26.74 5.56 1.00
C ALA A 233 -26.39 6.42 -0.22
N VAL A 234 -26.40 5.83 -1.43
CA VAL A 234 -26.22 6.58 -2.67
C VAL A 234 -27.41 7.50 -2.94
N TYR A 235 -28.63 7.02 -2.69
CA TYR A 235 -29.85 7.82 -2.84
C TYR A 235 -29.84 9.06 -1.95
N PHE A 236 -29.36 8.98 -0.70
CA PHE A 236 -29.26 10.14 0.19
C PHE A 236 -28.37 11.28 -0.32
N LYS A 237 -27.56 11.05 -1.37
CA LYS A 237 -26.77 12.09 -2.03
C LYS A 237 -27.52 12.83 -3.15
N THR A 238 -28.73 12.40 -3.51
CA THR A 238 -29.58 13.11 -4.48
C THR A 238 -30.42 14.17 -3.78
N ASP A 239 -30.96 15.14 -4.53
CA ASP A 239 -31.81 16.20 -3.98
C ASP A 239 -33.04 15.63 -3.23
N GLU A 240 -33.73 14.65 -3.82
CA GLU A 240 -34.88 13.99 -3.18
C GLU A 240 -34.46 13.13 -1.98
N GLY A 241 -33.26 12.56 -1.99
CA GLY A 241 -32.75 11.74 -0.90
C GLY A 241 -32.23 12.54 0.29
N LEU A 242 -31.77 13.78 0.08
CA LEU A 242 -31.36 14.68 1.16
C LEU A 242 -32.53 15.01 2.11
N ASP A 243 -33.72 15.25 1.57
CA ASP A 243 -34.93 15.50 2.37
C ASP A 243 -35.32 14.28 3.23
N VAL A 244 -35.17 13.08 2.65
CA VAL A 244 -35.40 11.82 3.36
C VAL A 244 -34.35 11.62 4.46
N LEU A 245 -33.07 11.88 4.17
CA LEU A 245 -31.99 11.80 5.13
C LEU A 245 -32.23 12.74 6.32
N GLN A 246 -32.55 14.02 6.05
CA GLN A 246 -32.85 14.99 7.12
C GLN A 246 -34.03 14.53 7.97
N SER A 247 -35.08 14.02 7.34
CA SER A 247 -36.27 13.52 8.03
C SER A 247 -35.97 12.30 8.92
N LEU A 248 -35.02 11.44 8.52
CA LEU A 248 -34.56 10.30 9.30
C LEU A 248 -33.68 10.75 10.46
N THR A 249 -32.69 11.59 10.20
CA THR A 249 -31.76 12.10 11.22
C THR A 249 -32.49 12.85 12.32
N ASN A 250 -33.55 13.60 12.00
CA ASN A 250 -34.36 14.30 13.01
C ASN A 250 -35.19 13.37 13.92
N LYS A 251 -35.38 12.11 13.54
CA LYS A 251 -36.16 11.11 14.29
C LYS A 251 -35.29 10.08 15.02
N LEU A 252 -33.98 10.08 14.75
CA LEU A 252 -32.96 9.24 15.38
C LEU A 252 -32.44 9.89 16.66
#